data_AF-A0A969ZU91-F1
#
_entry.id   AF-A0A969ZU91-F1
#
_cell.length_a   1.000
_cell.length_b   1.000
_cell.length_c   1.000
_cell.angle_alpha   90.00
_cell.angle_beta   90.00
_cell.angle_gamma   90.00
#
_symmetry.space_group_name_H-M   'P 1'
#
loop_
_entity.id
_entity.type
_entity.pdbx_description
1 polymer ?
#
loop_
_entity_poly.entity_id
_entity_poly.type
_entity_poly.pdbx_seq_one_letter_code
_entity_poly.pdbx_strand_id
1 'polypeptide(L)'
;MQQTLYISFFGAITGFLYASIFNNGLFIPNNPGELGWLFLYSFYLTFLCTYLLQRAIGKIGPRKTAMLSTLEPVVSIFVGLIFLSESMTFIQGIAVILIIGSGLLLTFTI
;
A
#
# COMPACT_ATOMS: atom_id res chain seq x y z
N MET A 1 -11.42 -14.58 -1.10
CA MET A 1 -10.29 -15.42 -0.64
C MET A 1 -9.56 -16.06 -1.80
N GLN A 2 -10.26 -16.74 -2.73
CA GLN A 2 -9.62 -17.34 -3.92
C GLN A 2 -8.91 -16.28 -4.80
N GLN A 3 -9.53 -15.13 -5.05
CA GLN A 3 -8.91 -14.00 -5.77
C GLN A 3 -7.67 -13.42 -5.07
N THR A 4 -7.59 -13.55 -3.74
CA THR A 4 -6.48 -13.02 -2.90
C THR A 4 -5.25 -13.87 -3.07
N LEU A 5 -5.45 -15.18 -3.01
CA LEU A 5 -4.39 -16.16 -3.21
C LEU A 5 -3.78 -16.05 -4.61
N TYR A 6 -4.60 -15.94 -5.66
CA TYR A 6 -4.09 -15.80 -7.04
C TYR A 6 -3.25 -14.54 -7.23
N ILE A 7 -3.72 -13.38 -6.75
CA ILE A 7 -2.99 -12.12 -6.90
C ILE A 7 -1.65 -12.16 -6.15
N SER A 8 -1.63 -12.69 -4.92
CA SER A 8 -0.39 -12.83 -4.16
C SER A 8 0.58 -13.84 -4.77
N PHE A 9 0.08 -14.96 -5.30
CA PHE A 9 0.91 -16.00 -5.91
C PHE A 9 1.56 -15.53 -7.22
N PHE A 10 0.77 -14.99 -8.14
CA PHE A 10 1.31 -14.45 -9.40
C PHE A 10 2.20 -13.23 -9.15
N GLY A 11 1.83 -12.35 -8.20
CA GLY A 11 2.65 -11.20 -7.81
C GLY A 11 4.01 -11.59 -7.24
N ALA A 12 4.09 -12.68 -6.46
CA ALA A 12 5.36 -13.18 -5.93
C ALA A 12 6.27 -13.72 -7.05
N ILE A 13 5.71 -14.46 -8.00
CA ILE A 13 6.46 -14.99 -9.16
C ILE A 13 7.01 -13.85 -10.01
N THR A 14 6.16 -12.88 -10.37
CA THR A 14 6.58 -11.74 -11.20
C THR A 14 7.60 -10.87 -10.48
N GLY A 15 7.41 -10.61 -9.18
CA GLY A 15 8.38 -9.87 -8.37
C GLY A 15 9.74 -10.57 -8.28
N PHE A 16 9.75 -11.89 -8.08
CA PHE A 16 10.98 -12.68 -8.02
C PHE A 16 11.73 -12.69 -9.37
N LEU A 17 11.01 -12.89 -10.48
CA LEU A 17 11.59 -12.83 -11.82
C LEU A 17 12.16 -11.44 -12.13
N TYR A 18 11.43 -10.38 -11.79
CA TYR A 18 11.89 -9.01 -11.95
C TYR A 18 13.19 -8.75 -11.17
N ALA A 19 13.23 -9.12 -9.89
CA ALA A 19 14.42 -8.97 -9.06
C ALA A 19 15.62 -9.77 -9.59
N SER A 20 15.38 -10.96 -10.15
CA SER A 20 16.41 -11.83 -10.71
C SER A 20 17.00 -11.29 -12.03
N ILE A 21 16.19 -10.63 -12.87
CA ILE A 21 16.62 -10.11 -14.18
C ILE A 21 17.38 -8.80 -14.05
N PHE A 22 16.92 -7.88 -13.18
CA PHE A 22 17.44 -6.52 -13.13
C PHE A 22 18.62 -6.32 -12.16
N ASN A 23 19.12 -7.39 -11.52
CA ASN A 23 20.30 -7.37 -10.64
C ASN A 23 20.26 -6.31 -9.52
N ASN A 24 19.08 -5.78 -9.18
CA ASN A 24 18.83 -5.16 -7.88
C ASN A 24 18.68 -6.31 -6.88
N GLY A 25 19.82 -6.88 -6.48
CA GLY A 25 19.91 -8.12 -5.72
C GLY A 25 18.86 -8.19 -4.62
N LEU A 26 18.24 -9.37 -4.49
CA LEU A 26 17.36 -9.66 -3.37
C LEU A 26 18.16 -9.45 -2.08
N PHE A 27 17.87 -8.35 -1.37
CA PHE A 27 18.51 -8.09 -0.09
C PHE A 27 17.93 -9.05 0.93
N ILE A 28 18.69 -10.10 1.23
CA ILE A 28 18.37 -11.03 2.30
C ILE A 28 19.15 -10.56 3.53
N PRO A 29 18.49 -10.01 4.56
CA PRO A 29 19.18 -9.62 5.77
C PRO A 29 19.82 -10.86 6.42
N ASN A 30 21.09 -10.77 6.76
CA ASN A 30 21.85 -11.87 7.39
C ASN A 30 21.49 -12.06 8.87
N ASN A 31 20.78 -11.09 9.47
CA ASN A 31 20.40 -11.10 10.87
C ASN A 31 19.06 -11.84 11.06
N PRO A 32 18.99 -12.89 11.90
CA PRO A 32 17.75 -13.62 12.17
C PRO A 32 16.61 -12.74 12.68
N GLY A 33 16.91 -11.67 13.42
CA GLY A 33 15.91 -10.73 13.93
C GLY A 33 15.24 -9.90 12.83
N GLU A 34 16.02 -9.44 11.85
CA GLU A 34 15.52 -8.68 10.70
C GLU A 34 14.69 -9.55 9.77
N LEU A 35 15.10 -10.81 9.58
CA LEU A 35 14.30 -11.81 8.86
C LEU A 35 12.94 -12.04 9.51
N GLY A 36 12.89 -12.12 10.85
CA GLY A 36 11.64 -12.27 11.60
C GLY A 36 10.69 -11.09 11.38
N TRP A 37 11.19 -9.86 11.46
CA TRP A 37 10.40 -8.65 11.20
C TRP A 37 9.93 -8.55 9.76
N LEU A 38 10.80 -8.85 8.80
CA LEU A 38 10.46 -8.88 7.38
C LEU A 38 9.33 -9.88 7.11
N PHE A 39 9.42 -11.08 7.67
CA PHE A 39 8.39 -12.11 7.51
C PHE A 39 7.04 -11.66 8.08
N LEU A 40 7.02 -11.10 9.29
CA LEU A 40 5.79 -10.59 9.91
C LEU A 40 5.18 -9.44 9.09
N TYR A 41 6.01 -8.51 8.63
CA TYR A 41 5.58 -7.38 7.81
C TYR A 41 4.99 -7.86 6.47
N SER A 42 5.68 -8.76 5.76
CA SER A 42 5.21 -9.35 4.51
C SER A 42 3.93 -10.16 4.70
N PHE A 43 3.80 -10.92 5.79
CA PHE A 43 2.58 -11.65 6.12
C PHE A 43 1.40 -10.70 6.36
N TYR A 44 1.62 -9.64 7.14
CA TYR A 44 0.59 -8.63 7.43
C TYR A 44 0.10 -7.94 6.15
N LEU A 45 1.01 -7.48 5.30
CA LEU A 45 0.66 -6.85 4.02
C LEU A 45 -0.07 -7.81 3.09
N THR A 46 0.46 -9.03 2.93
CA THR A 46 -0.09 -9.99 1.98
C THR A 46 -1.44 -10.48 2.43
N PHE A 47 -1.61 -10.83 3.71
CA PHE A 47 -2.86 -11.40 4.18
C PHE A 47 -3.89 -10.32 4.49
N LEU A 48 -3.55 -9.30 5.28
CA LEU A 48 -4.52 -8.31 5.74
C LEU A 48 -4.81 -7.24 4.68
N CYS A 49 -3.79 -6.57 4.15
CA CYS A 49 -4.00 -5.46 3.23
C CYS A 49 -4.65 -5.93 1.92
N THR A 50 -4.14 -7.00 1.30
CA THR A 50 -4.74 -7.48 0.03
C THR A 50 -6.14 -8.06 0.23
N TYR A 51 -6.42 -8.73 1.36
CA TYR A 51 -7.76 -9.21 1.68
C TYR A 51 -8.75 -8.06 1.86
N LEU A 52 -8.39 -7.04 2.63
CA LEU A 52 -9.22 -5.86 2.84
C LEU A 52 -9.46 -5.11 1.53
N LEU A 53 -8.43 -4.95 0.69
CA LEU A 53 -8.56 -4.32 -0.61
C LEU A 53 -9.51 -5.09 -1.52
N GLN A 54 -9.39 -6.41 -1.59
CA GLN A 54 -10.31 -7.22 -2.40
C GLN A 54 -11.73 -7.24 -1.85
N ARG A 55 -11.87 -7.22 -0.52
CA ARG A 55 -13.18 -7.07 0.11
C ARG A 55 -13.81 -5.72 -0.20
N ALA A 56 -13.02 -4.65 -0.28
CA ALA A 56 -13.49 -3.33 -0.71
C ALA A 56 -13.92 -3.36 -2.18
N ILE A 57 -13.09 -3.93 -3.07
CA ILE A 57 -13.44 -4.10 -4.50
C ILE A 57 -14.75 -4.86 -4.67
N GLY A 58 -14.95 -5.94 -3.91
CA GLY A 58 -16.20 -6.72 -3.95
C GLY A 58 -17.43 -5.99 -3.42
N LYS A 59 -17.27 -4.96 -2.57
CA LYS A 59 -18.38 -4.20 -1.96
C LYS A 59 -18.74 -2.93 -2.72
N ILE A 60 -17.76 -2.12 -3.10
CA ILE A 60 -17.97 -0.79 -3.70
C ILE A 60 -17.50 -0.70 -5.15
N GLY A 61 -16.99 -1.81 -5.70
CA GLY A 61 -16.44 -1.89 -7.04
C GLY A 61 -14.98 -1.42 -7.13
N PRO A 62 -14.27 -1.82 -8.21
CA PRO A 62 -12.86 -1.51 -8.40
C PRO A 62 -12.59 -0.01 -8.58
N ARG A 63 -13.50 0.71 -9.27
CA ARG A 63 -13.34 2.16 -9.53
C ARG A 63 -13.36 2.98 -8.25
N LYS A 64 -14.39 2.80 -7.40
CA LYS A 64 -14.49 3.53 -6.12
C LYS A 64 -13.38 3.12 -5.15
N THR A 65 -12.99 1.85 -5.16
CA THR A 65 -11.85 1.38 -4.33
C THR A 65 -10.53 2.04 -4.73
N ALA A 66 -10.21 2.06 -6.03
CA ALA A 66 -8.99 2.71 -6.53
C ALA A 66 -8.95 4.22 -6.19
N MET A 67 -10.10 4.89 -6.24
CA MET A 67 -10.21 6.28 -5.83
C MET A 67 -9.92 6.46 -4.34
N LEU A 68 -10.47 5.60 -3.49
CA LEU A 68 -10.21 5.63 -2.05
C LEU A 68 -8.75 5.33 -1.72
N SER A 69 -8.09 4.46 -2.50
CA SER A 69 -6.65 4.19 -2.36
C SER A 69 -5.77 5.41 -2.61
N THR A 70 -6.26 6.43 -3.33
CA THR A 70 -5.50 7.69 -3.50
C THR A 70 -5.37 8.49 -2.19
N LEU A 71 -6.12 8.14 -1.14
CA LEU A 71 -5.99 8.71 0.20
C LEU A 71 -4.83 8.10 1.01
N GLU A 72 -4.21 7.01 0.53
CA GLU A 72 -3.03 6.39 1.17
C GLU A 72 -1.91 7.39 1.52
N PRO A 73 -1.44 8.27 0.61
CA PRO A 73 -0.43 9.28 0.93
C PRO A 73 -0.86 10.24 2.05
N VAL A 74 -2.15 10.57 2.16
CA VAL A 74 -2.66 11.43 3.24
C VAL A 74 -2.52 10.70 4.57
N VAL A 75 -2.98 9.45 4.65
CA VAL A 75 -2.85 8.62 5.86
C VAL A 75 -1.38 8.43 6.24
N SER A 76 -0.50 8.22 5.26
CA SER A 76 0.95 8.09 5.50
C SER A 76 1.54 9.35 6.12
N ILE A 77 1.17 10.55 5.66
CA ILE A 77 1.64 11.81 6.24
C ILE A 77 1.12 11.97 7.68
N PHE A 78 -0.14 11.64 7.95
CA PHE A 78 -0.69 11.69 9.30
C PHE A 78 0.03 10.72 10.26
N VAL A 79 0.34 9.51 9.80
CA VAL A 79 1.13 8.54 10.58
C VAL A 79 2.54 9.06 10.83
N GLY A 80 3.21 9.65 9.83
CA GLY A 80 4.52 10.28 9.99
C GLY A 80 4.53 11.41 11.01
N LEU A 81 3.53 12.29 10.98
CA LEU A 81 3.38 13.39 11.93
C LEU A 81 3.16 12.91 13.37
N ILE A 82 2.28 11.92 13.57
CA ILE A 82 1.88 11.46 14.90
C ILE A 82 2.91 10.50 15.52
N PHE A 83 3.37 9.52 14.75
CA PHE A 83 4.21 8.42 15.27
C PHE A 83 5.70 8.68 15.08
N LEU A 84 6.11 9.35 14.00
CA LEU A 84 7.51 9.65 13.72
C LEU A 84 7.92 11.08 14.11
N SER A 85 6.97 11.91 14.56
CA SER A 85 7.20 13.33 14.90
C SER A 85 7.87 14.12 13.76
N GLU A 86 7.60 13.74 12.51
CA GLU A 86 8.12 14.43 11.33
C GLU A 86 7.47 15.81 11.19
N SER A 87 8.19 16.79 10.66
CA SER A 87 7.63 18.12 10.42
C SER A 87 6.97 18.19 9.04
N MET A 88 5.76 18.74 8.99
CA MET A 88 5.05 18.94 7.72
C MET A 88 5.56 20.20 7.02
N THR A 89 6.03 20.04 5.80
CA THR A 89 6.38 21.17 4.92
C THR A 89 5.13 21.82 4.34
N PHE A 90 5.23 23.09 3.96
CA PHE A 90 4.12 23.81 3.32
C PHE A 90 3.61 23.13 2.03
N ILE A 91 4.53 22.57 1.24
CA ILE A 91 4.20 21.86 -0.01
C ILE A 91 3.41 20.57 0.28
N GLN A 92 3.79 19.81 1.32
CA GLN A 92 3.04 18.62 1.73
C GLN A 92 1.62 18.99 2.19
N GLY A 93 1.45 20.12 2.88
CA GLY A 93 0.12 20.62 3.24
C GLY A 93 -0.77 20.88 2.01
N ILE A 94 -0.24 21.54 0.98
CA ILE A 94 -0.97 21.76 -0.29
C ILE A 94 -1.32 20.43 -0.96
N ALA A 95 -0.39 19.48 -0.99
CA ALA A 95 -0.62 18.16 -1.57
C ALA A 95 -1.76 17.42 -0.86
N VAL A 96 -1.80 17.45 0.48
CA VAL A 96 -2.89 16.84 1.27
C VAL A 96 -4.24 17.46 0.91
N ILE A 97 -4.32 18.79 0.81
CA ILE A 97 -5.57 19.50 0.44
C ILE A 97 -6.04 19.09 -0.95
N LEU A 98 -5.13 19.01 -1.93
CA LEU A 98 -5.47 18.61 -3.30
C LEU A 98 -5.99 17.17 -3.38
N ILE A 99 -5.38 16.25 -2.64
CA ILE A 99 -5.79 14.83 -2.62
C ILE A 99 -7.17 14.68 -1.97
N ILE A 100 -7.41 15.35 -0.84
CA ILE A 100 -8.73 15.36 -0.19
C ILE A 100 -9.79 15.97 -1.12
N GLY A 101 -9.46 17.10 -1.76
CA GLY A 101 -10.34 17.77 -2.71
C GLY A 101 -10.71 16.89 -3.89
N SER A 102 -9.73 16.18 -4.46
CA SER A 102 -9.95 15.20 -5.54
C SER A 102 -10.88 14.07 -5.09
N GLY A 103 -10.62 13.47 -3.92
CA GLY A 103 -11.46 12.39 -3.38
C GLY A 103 -12.92 12.82 -3.15
N LEU A 104 -13.13 14.04 -2.64
CA LEU A 104 -14.46 14.61 -2.44
C LEU A 104 -15.17 14.86 -3.78
N LEU A 105 -14.53 15.53 -4.74
CA LEU A 105 -15.11 15.81 -6.07
C LEU A 105 -15.52 14.52 -6.79
N LEU A 106 -14.68 13.49 -6.72
CA LEU A 106 -14.96 12.18 -7.32
C LEU A 106 -16.13 11.47 -6.63
N THR A 107 -16.32 11.68 -5.33
CA THR A 107 -17.47 11.12 -4.61
C THR A 107 -18.79 11.75 -5.06
N PHE A 108 -18.79 13.04 -5.43
CA PHE A 108 -19.99 13.74 -5.90
C PHE A 108 -20.32 13.53 -7.38
N THR A 109 -19.35 13.10 -8.20
CA THR A 109 -19.54 12.92 -9.65
C THR A 109 -19.92 11.48 -10.07
N ILE A 110 -19.98 10.52 -9.13
CA ILE A 110 -20.18 9.07 -9.40
C ILE A 110 -21.29 8.45 -8.56
#